data_AF-A0A9P3RP71-F1
#
_entry.id   AF-A0A9P3RP71-F1
#
_cell.length_a   1.000
_cell.length_b   1.000
_cell.length_c   1.000
_cell.angle_alpha   90.00
_cell.angle_beta   90.00
_cell.angle_gamma   90.00
#
_symmetry.space_group_name_H-M   'P 1'
#
loop_
_entity.id
_entity.type
_entity.pdbx_description
1 polymer ?
#
loop_
_entity_poly.entity_id
_entity_poly.type
_entity_poly.pdbx_seq_one_letter_code
_entity_poly.pdbx_strand_id
1 'polypeptide(L)' 'MTKTDEWFEFEEHRLHNKNNTVANQLNELSETHEIIEVHYTSFSSSDWNVLAGGTTVALVRACKREVAE' A
#
# COMPACT_ATOMS: atom_id res chain seq x y z
N MET A 1 -17.53 -12.17 15.93
CA MET A 1 -17.78 -11.60 14.59
C MET A 1 -16.83 -12.21 13.58
N THR A 2 -17.27 -12.48 12.35
CA THR A 2 -16.35 -12.82 11.26
C THR A 2 -15.63 -11.55 10.82
N LYS A 3 -14.33 -11.48 11.10
CA LYS A 3 -13.42 -10.47 10.54
C LYS A 3 -13.55 -10.54 9.00
N THR A 4 -14.01 -9.47 8.37
CA THR A 4 -14.12 -9.40 6.91
C THR A 4 -12.79 -8.90 6.37
N ASP A 5 -12.13 -9.73 5.56
CA ASP A 5 -10.94 -9.32 4.83
C ASP A 5 -11.32 -8.33 3.72
N GLU A 6 -10.59 -7.23 3.65
CA GLU A 6 -10.72 -6.18 2.63
C GLU A 6 -9.40 -6.06 1.85
N TRP A 7 -9.50 -5.72 0.57
CA TRP A 7 -8.36 -5.53 -0.31
C TRP A 7 -8.25 -4.07 -0.73
N PHE A 8 -7.04 -3.51 -0.62
CA PHE A 8 -6.71 -2.12 -0.95
C PHE A 8 -5.56 -2.09 -1.97
N GLU A 9 -5.61 -1.15 -2.90
CA GLU A 9 -4.53 -0.93 -3.88
C GLU A 9 -3.91 0.45 -3.62
N PHE A 10 -2.59 0.46 -3.44
CA PHE A 10 -1.80 1.67 -3.20
C PHE A 10 -0.82 1.89 -4.33
N GLU A 11 -0.72 3.13 -4.80
CA GLU A 11 0.14 3.50 -5.91
C GLU A 11 1.02 4.68 -5.53
N GLU A 12 2.33 4.52 -5.71
CA GLU A 12 3.33 5.57 -5.56
C GLU A 12 3.92 5.92 -6.92
N HIS A 13 3.71 7.17 -7.35
CA HIS A 13 4.37 7.76 -8.50
C HIS A 13 5.54 8.63 -8.04
N ARG A 14 6.77 8.13 -8.18
CA ARG A 14 8.00 8.81 -7.72
C ARG A 14 8.28 10.17 -8.38
N LEU A 15 7.61 10.49 -9.50
CA LEU A 15 7.82 11.73 -10.27
C LEU A 15 7.12 12.98 -9.71
N HIS A 16 6.11 12.85 -8.84
CA HIS A 16 5.23 14.00 -8.56
C HIS A 16 4.98 14.34 -7.09
N ASN A 17 5.14 13.41 -6.13
CA ASN A 17 4.80 13.73 -4.74
C ASN A 17 5.55 12.87 -3.72
N LYS A 18 6.54 13.45 -3.02
CA LYS A 18 7.31 12.75 -1.98
C LYS A 18 6.48 12.36 -0.76
N ASN A 19 5.27 12.89 -0.62
CA ASN A 19 4.41 12.67 0.54
C ASN A 19 3.35 11.59 0.33
N ASN A 20 3.15 11.09 -0.90
CA ASN A 20 2.19 10.02 -1.18
C ASN A 20 2.92 8.74 -1.59
N THR A 21 3.64 8.16 -0.64
CA THR A 21 4.34 6.88 -0.81
C THR A 21 3.45 5.74 -0.35
N VAL A 22 3.69 4.54 -0.89
CA VAL A 22 2.98 3.33 -0.41
C VAL A 22 3.18 3.14 1.10
N ALA A 23 4.35 3.52 1.63
CA ALA A 23 4.62 3.44 3.06
C ALA A 23 3.71 4.36 3.89
N ASN A 24 3.44 5.59 3.43
CA ASN A 24 2.52 6.50 4.12
C ASN A 24 1.08 5.98 4.07
N GLN A 25 0.64 5.48 2.92
CA GLN A 25 -0.70 4.89 2.75
C GLN A 25 -0.90 3.65 3.63
N LEU A 26 0.14 2.81 3.78
CA LEU A 26 0.13 1.68 4.72
C LEU A 26 0.04 2.14 6.18
N ASN A 27 0.78 3.18 6.55
CA ASN A 27 0.70 3.74 7.90
C ASN A 27 -0.70 4.26 8.21
N GLU A 28 -1.31 5.03 7.29
CA GLU A 28 -2.69 5.52 7.43
C GLU A 28 -3.69 4.36 7.54
N LEU A 29 -3.55 3.33 6.70
CA LEU A 29 -4.41 2.14 6.77
C LEU A 29 -4.27 1.41 8.12
N SER A 30 -3.06 1.35 8.67
CA SER A 30 -2.77 0.66 9.92
C SER A 30 -3.41 1.29 11.16
N GLU A 31 -3.87 2.54 11.08
CA GLU A 31 -4.61 3.20 12.17
C GLU A 31 -5.97 2.55 12.40
N THR A 32 -6.60 2.05 11.34
CA THR A 32 -7.97 1.53 11.35
C THR A 32 -8.06 0.05 11.02
N HIS A 33 -7.06 -0.51 10.35
CA HIS A 33 -7.02 -1.91 9.92
C HIS A 33 -5.78 -2.62 10.44
N GLU A 34 -5.93 -3.91 10.68
CA GLU A 34 -4.85 -4.86 10.86
C GLU A 34 -4.42 -5.34 9.47
N ILE A 35 -3.21 -5.00 9.06
CA ILE A 35 -2.64 -5.43 7.78
C ILE A 35 -2.26 -6.90 7.90
N ILE A 36 -2.79 -7.73 7.00
CA ILE A 36 -2.57 -9.18 6.97
C ILE A 36 -1.49 -9.51 5.94
N GLU A 37 -1.53 -8.86 4.77
CA GLU A 37 -0.68 -9.19 3.64
C GLU A 37 -0.44 -7.98 2.75
N VAL A 38 0.77 -7.85 2.21
CA VAL A 38 1.15 -6.78 1.27
C VAL A 38 1.92 -7.41 0.11
N HIS A 39 1.39 -7.26 -1.10
CA HIS A 39 2.03 -7.66 -2.35
C HIS A 39 2.55 -6.45 -3.08
N TYR A 40 3.86 -6.30 -3.19
CA TYR A 40 4.48 -5.25 -3.99
C TYR A 40 4.60 -5.70 -5.44
N THR A 41 4.09 -4.89 -6.35
CA THR A 41 4.35 -5.01 -7.78
C THR A 41 4.99 -3.72 -8.27
N SER A 42 6.09 -3.88 -9.01
CA SER A 42 6.72 -2.76 -9.70
C SER A 42 6.55 -3.03 -11.18
N PHE A 43 5.80 -2.20 -11.89
CA PHE A 43 5.77 -2.26 -13.34
C PHE A 43 7.12 -1.75 -13.87
N SER A 44 8.05 -2.67 -14.09
CA SER A 44 9.36 -2.42 -14.68
C SER A 44 9.43 -3.11 -16.03
N SER A 45 9.43 -2.33 -17.11
CA SER A 45 9.89 -2.79 -18.42
C SER A 45 11.40 -2.63 -18.59
N SER A 46 12.13 -2.09 -17.60
CA SER A 46 13.58 -1.90 -17.64
C SER A 46 14.14 -1.54 -16.25
N ASP A 47 15.23 -2.21 -15.85
CA ASP A 47 15.94 -2.06 -14.56
C ASP A 47 16.38 -0.62 -14.22
N TRP A 48 16.32 0.31 -15.19
CA TRP A 48 16.64 1.73 -15.03
C TRP A 48 15.57 2.56 -14.29
N ASN A 49 14.34 2.05 -14.10
CA ASN A 49 13.24 2.88 -13.60
C ASN A 49 13.13 3.00 -12.07
N VAL A 50 13.85 2.15 -11.32
CA VAL A 50 13.98 2.30 -9.86
C VAL A 50 14.64 3.65 -9.51
N LEU A 51 15.49 4.15 -10.40
CA LEU A 51 16.13 5.47 -10.30
C LEU A 51 15.42 6.57 -11.11
N ALA A 52 14.64 6.23 -12.14
CA ALA A 52 14.06 7.21 -13.08
C ALA A 52 12.58 7.59 -12.81
N GLY A 53 11.95 7.05 -11.76
CA GLY A 53 10.64 7.51 -11.32
C GLY A 53 9.46 6.59 -11.69
N GLY A 54 9.69 5.26 -11.67
CA GLY A 54 8.64 4.27 -11.88
C GLY A 54 7.49 4.34 -10.88
N THR A 55 6.35 3.76 -11.29
CA THR A 55 5.18 3.55 -10.42
C THR A 55 5.39 2.28 -9.60
N THR A 56 5.25 2.39 -8.28
CA THR A 56 5.17 1.23 -7.38
C THR A 56 3.71 1.02 -7.00
N VAL A 57 3.20 -0.20 -7.17
CA VAL A 57 1.84 -0.56 -6.76
C VAL A 57 1.91 -1.62 -5.67
N ALA A 58 1.14 -1.48 -4.61
CA ALA A 58 1.00 -2.48 -3.56
C ALA A 58 -0.47 -2.88 -3.39
N LEU A 59 -0.73 -4.18 -3.48
CA LEU A 59 -2.02 -4.76 -3.17
C LEU A 59 -1.98 -5.26 -1.71
N VAL A 60 -2.86 -4.74 -0.88
CA VAL A 60 -2.86 -4.93 0.57
C VAL A 60 -4.13 -5.65 0.98
N ARG A 61 -4.00 -6.77 1.68
CA ARG A 61 -5.11 -7.40 2.39
C ARG A 61 -5.07 -6.95 3.85
N ALA A 62 -6.18 -6.42 4.34
CA ALA A 62 -6.30 -5.98 5.72
C ALA A 62 -7.69 -6.30 6.27
N CYS A 63 -7.81 -6.36 7.59
CA CYS A 63 -9.08 -6.49 8.28
C CYS A 63 -9.30 -5.30 9.19
N LYS A 64 -10.52 -4.76 9.22
CA LYS A 64 -10.88 -3.68 10.15
C LYS A 64 -10.60 -4.09 11.59
N ARG A 65 -9.95 -3.21 12.37
CA ARG A 65 -9.75 -3.42 13.81
C ARG A 65 -11.08 -3.22 14.53
N GLU A 66 -11.41 -4.14 15.43
CA GLU A 66 -12.41 -3.88 16.45
C GLU A 66 -11.77 -2.93 17.46
N VAL A 67 -12.04 -1.63 17.33
CA VAL A 67 -11.66 -0.65 18.36
C VAL A 67 -12.61 -0.89 19.53
N ALA A 68 -12.13 -1.55 20.58
CA ALA A 68 -12.83 -1.56 21.86
C ALA A 68 -12.77 -0.14 22.43
N GLU A 69 -13.94 0.49 22.61
CA GLU A 69 -14.13 1.76 23.33
C GLU A 69 -13.56 1.71 24.76
#